data_AF-A0A0W0F925-F1
#
_entry.id   AF-A0A0W0F925-F1
#
_cell.length_a   1.000
_cell.length_b   1.000
_cell.length_c   1.000
_cell.angle_alpha   90.00
_cell.angle_beta   90.00
_cell.angle_gamma   90.00
#
_symmetry.space_group_name_H-M   'P 1'
#
loop_
_entity.id
_entity.type
_entity.pdbx_description
1 polymer ?
#
loop_
_entity_poly.entity_id
_entity_poly.type
_entity_poly.pdbx_seq_one_letter_code
_entity_poly.pdbx_strand_id
1 'polypeptide(L)'
;MAAALARRAVCQRKLYLEPLKILNFSNSRNFSRLTHPLLQQLQSTTTNPWSSIDKATQEATGAIRKLVETRTRDESPEAVWKRMSATAHEELQKNPPNHSYIGRSVRVVDGNVQDAFSRLKRLLNRNAVRLTWRADERHERKGEKRRRLRSIRWRRIFAHHVRALRILKASNLLIASSNRFAKVCSSLQKYELAEHSSALFVMLYV
;
A
#
# COMPACT_ATOMS: atom_id res chain seq x y z
N MET A 1 -27.30 -2.55 12.13
CA MET A 1 -25.83 -2.78 12.08
C MET A 1 -25.13 -2.23 10.81
N ALA A 2 -25.83 -2.06 9.68
CA ALA A 2 -25.25 -1.50 8.44
C ALA A 2 -24.65 -0.09 8.59
N ALA A 3 -25.25 0.77 9.43
CA ALA A 3 -24.77 2.13 9.67
C ALA A 3 -23.39 2.20 10.36
N ALA A 4 -23.01 1.18 11.13
CA ALA A 4 -21.72 1.13 11.83
C ALA A 4 -20.57 0.70 10.90
N LEU A 5 -20.86 -0.18 9.92
CA LEU A 5 -19.90 -0.60 8.90
C LEU A 5 -19.67 0.49 7.85
N ALA A 6 -20.72 1.22 7.45
CA ALA A 6 -20.61 2.38 6.57
C ALA A 6 -19.73 3.49 7.17
N ARG A 7 -19.88 3.77 8.48
CA ARG A 7 -19.01 4.74 9.19
C ARG A 7 -17.56 4.27 9.31
N ARG A 8 -17.31 2.95 9.34
CA ARG A 8 -15.95 2.36 9.39
C ARG A 8 -15.25 2.42 8.04
N ALA A 9 -15.98 2.20 6.94
CA ALA A 9 -15.47 2.33 5.57
C ALA A 9 -15.14 3.78 5.20
N VAL A 10 -15.98 4.75 5.60
CA VAL A 10 -15.71 6.19 5.41
C VAL A 10 -14.49 6.66 6.23
N CYS A 11 -14.24 6.05 7.40
CA CYS A 11 -13.13 6.42 8.27
C CYS A 11 -11.78 5.80 7.84
N GLN A 12 -11.77 4.62 7.21
CA GLN A 12 -10.53 4.05 6.64
C GLN A 12 -10.11 4.72 5.33
N ARG A 13 -11.05 5.23 4.52
CA ARG A 13 -10.73 5.99 3.30
C ARG A 13 -10.10 7.36 3.59
N LYS A 14 -10.33 7.93 4.77
CA LYS A 14 -9.73 9.20 5.24
C LYS A 14 -8.31 9.09 5.79
N LEU A 15 -7.77 7.88 6.00
CA LEU A 15 -6.43 7.71 6.59
C LEU A 15 -5.31 7.47 5.56
N TYR A 16 -5.63 7.36 4.27
CA TYR A 16 -4.64 7.07 3.21
C TYR A 16 -4.78 7.93 1.94
N LEU A 17 -5.62 8.97 1.97
CA LEU A 17 -5.83 9.89 0.84
C LEU A 17 -5.76 11.36 1.27
N GLU A 18 -4.76 11.71 2.07
CA GLU A 18 -4.28 13.10 2.11
C GLU A 18 -3.07 13.17 1.19
N PRO A 19 -3.23 13.46 -0.12
CA PRO A 19 -2.10 13.88 -0.91
C PRO A 19 -1.57 15.18 -0.27
N LEU A 20 -0.29 15.13 0.06
CA LEU A 20 0.63 16.25 0.21
C LEU A 20 -0.04 17.61 -0.02
N LYS A 21 -0.34 18.34 1.07
CA LYS A 21 -0.43 19.80 1.03
C LYS A 21 0.97 20.31 0.68
N ILE A 22 1.30 20.22 -0.60
CA ILE A 22 2.32 21.04 -1.23
C ILE A 22 1.87 22.47 -0.96
N LEU A 23 2.81 23.26 -0.47
CA LEU A 23 2.66 24.69 -0.26
C LEU A 23 2.11 25.32 -1.54
N ASN A 24 0.80 25.58 -1.58
CA ASN A 24 0.24 26.55 -2.50
C ASN A 24 0.64 27.93 -1.99
N PHE A 25 1.88 28.31 -2.25
CA PHE A 25 2.28 29.71 -2.27
C PHE A 25 1.65 30.31 -3.53
N SER A 26 0.37 30.68 -3.43
CA SER A 26 -0.34 31.43 -4.46
C SER A 26 0.19 32.86 -4.45
N ASN A 27 1.33 33.06 -5.12
CA ASN A 27 1.74 34.39 -5.56
C ASN A 27 0.86 34.75 -6.77
N SER A 28 -0.34 35.25 -6.50
CA SER A 28 -1.28 35.67 -7.54
C SER A 28 -0.86 37.03 -8.11
N ARG A 29 0.20 37.04 -8.92
CA ARG A 29 0.47 38.18 -9.80
C ARG A 29 0.94 37.68 -11.17
N ASN A 30 0.01 37.79 -12.11
CA ASN A 30 0.23 38.00 -13.55
C ASN A 30 0.76 36.79 -14.36
N PHE A 31 -0.15 35.88 -14.70
CA PHE A 31 -0.04 35.08 -15.92
C PHE A 31 -1.35 35.15 -16.70
N SER A 32 -1.71 36.36 -17.10
CA SER A 32 -2.73 36.61 -18.12
C SER A 32 -2.05 37.29 -19.29
N ARG A 33 -1.41 36.49 -20.14
CA ARG A 33 -1.18 36.79 -21.57
C ARG A 33 -0.63 35.55 -22.26
N LEU A 34 -1.18 35.31 -23.45
CA LEU A 34 -0.81 34.29 -24.45
C LEU A 34 -1.55 32.94 -24.35
N THR A 35 -2.88 32.98 -24.50
CA THR A 35 -3.64 31.83 -25.01
C THR A 35 -3.56 31.81 -26.53
N HIS A 36 -2.73 30.92 -27.08
CA HIS A 36 -2.68 30.63 -28.52
C HIS A 36 -3.90 29.78 -28.93
N PRO A 37 -4.57 30.07 -30.07
CA PRO A 37 -5.76 29.34 -30.52
C PRO A 37 -5.52 27.88 -30.94
N LEU A 38 -4.26 27.42 -30.96
CA LEU A 38 -3.86 26.08 -31.40
C LEU A 38 -3.87 25.03 -30.27
N LEU A 39 -4.01 25.46 -29.01
CA LEU A 39 -4.08 24.55 -27.85
C LEU A 39 -5.50 24.01 -27.56
N GLN A 40 -6.52 24.55 -28.23
CA GLN A 40 -7.91 24.14 -28.02
C GLN A 40 -8.32 22.96 -28.93
N GLN A 41 -7.57 22.68 -30.00
CA GLN A 41 -7.84 21.56 -30.92
C GLN A 41 -7.30 20.21 -30.44
N LEU A 42 -6.39 20.16 -29.46
CA LEU A 42 -5.81 18.90 -28.95
C LEU A 42 -6.54 18.32 -27.72
N GLN A 43 -7.60 18.97 -27.24
CA GLN A 43 -8.35 18.52 -26.06
C GLN A 43 -9.66 17.75 -26.40
N SER A 44 -10.08 17.70 -27.67
CA SER A 44 -11.37 17.12 -28.06
C SER A 44 -11.33 15.63 -28.43
N THR A 45 -10.16 15.00 -28.54
CA THR A 45 -10.05 13.61 -29.02
C THR A 45 -9.59 12.59 -27.98
N THR A 46 -9.28 13.01 -26.74
CA THR A 46 -8.89 12.07 -25.67
C THR A 46 -10.12 11.79 -24.80
N THR A 47 -10.93 10.80 -25.21
CA THR A 47 -11.87 10.17 -24.28
C THR A 47 -11.05 9.54 -23.17
N ASN A 48 -11.06 10.15 -21.98
CA ASN A 48 -10.29 9.66 -20.84
C ASN A 48 -10.73 8.22 -20.54
N PRO A 49 -9.86 7.20 -20.70
CA PRO A 49 -10.26 5.79 -20.65
C PRO A 49 -10.89 5.37 -19.33
N TRP A 50 -10.60 6.10 -18.24
CA TRP A 50 -11.20 5.92 -16.93
C TRP A 50 -12.69 6.31 -16.88
N SER A 51 -13.15 7.22 -17.74
CA SER A 51 -14.56 7.65 -17.77
C SER A 51 -15.52 6.60 -18.34
N SER A 52 -15.03 5.74 -19.25
CA SER A 52 -15.81 4.61 -19.77
C SER A 52 -15.94 3.49 -18.74
N ILE A 53 -14.89 3.28 -17.93
CA ILE A 53 -14.92 2.34 -16.80
C ILE A 53 -15.94 2.81 -15.76
N ASP A 54 -15.95 4.10 -15.42
CA ASP A 54 -16.89 4.65 -14.43
C ASP A 54 -18.36 4.47 -14.86
N LYS A 55 -18.69 4.67 -16.15
CA LYS A 55 -20.04 4.44 -16.67
C LYS A 55 -20.46 2.97 -16.62
N ALA A 56 -19.60 2.05 -17.07
CA ALA A 56 -19.88 0.62 -17.01
C ALA A 56 -20.06 0.13 -15.56
N THR A 57 -19.28 0.69 -14.62
CA THR A 57 -19.41 0.38 -13.19
C THR A 57 -20.71 0.92 -12.61
N GLN A 58 -21.13 2.13 -13.00
CA GLN A 58 -22.41 2.72 -12.57
C GLN A 58 -23.62 1.96 -13.11
N GLU A 59 -23.58 1.51 -14.37
CA GLU A 59 -24.65 0.71 -14.97
C GLU A 59 -24.76 -0.67 -14.31
N ALA A 60 -23.63 -1.35 -14.11
CA ALA A 60 -23.59 -2.64 -13.41
C ALA A 60 -24.10 -2.54 -11.97
N THR A 61 -23.67 -1.51 -11.23
CA THR A 61 -24.15 -1.28 -9.85
C THR A 61 -25.62 -0.88 -9.80
N GLY A 62 -26.12 -0.12 -10.78
CA GLY A 62 -27.54 0.22 -10.92
C GLY A 62 -28.42 -1.00 -11.18
N ALA A 63 -28.00 -1.91 -12.07
CA ALA A 63 -28.69 -3.16 -12.34
C ALA A 63 -28.73 -4.08 -11.12
N ILE A 64 -27.60 -4.24 -10.42
CA ILE A 64 -27.52 -5.00 -9.15
C ILE A 64 -28.46 -4.40 -8.11
N ARG A 65 -28.46 -3.07 -7.95
CA ARG A 65 -29.33 -2.39 -6.99
C ARG A 65 -30.81 -2.64 -7.28
N LYS A 66 -31.23 -2.55 -8.54
CA LYS A 66 -32.63 -2.80 -8.96
C LYS A 66 -33.06 -4.25 -8.71
N LEU A 67 -32.15 -5.22 -8.94
CA LEU A 67 -32.38 -6.64 -8.63
C LEU A 67 -32.46 -6.90 -7.11
N VAL A 68 -31.64 -6.21 -6.32
CA VAL A 68 -31.71 -6.31 -4.85
C VAL A 68 -32.99 -5.67 -4.32
N GLU A 69 -33.37 -4.49 -4.82
CA GLU A 69 -34.60 -3.79 -4.41
C GLU A 69 -35.87 -4.59 -4.72
N THR A 70 -35.94 -5.25 -5.88
CA THR A 70 -37.06 -6.14 -6.22
C THR A 70 -37.12 -7.35 -5.27
N ARG A 71 -35.97 -7.98 -4.97
CA ARG A 71 -35.92 -9.12 -4.05
C ARG A 71 -36.31 -8.76 -2.59
N THR A 72 -36.02 -7.54 -2.14
CA THR A 72 -36.29 -7.11 -0.76
C THR A 72 -37.69 -6.59 -0.52
N ARG A 73 -38.47 -6.28 -1.57
CA ARG A 73 -39.82 -5.70 -1.41
C ARG A 73 -40.90 -6.74 -1.09
N ASP A 74 -40.68 -7.99 -1.48
CA ASP A 74 -41.69 -9.05 -1.36
C ASP A 74 -41.44 -9.99 -0.17
N GLU A 75 -40.27 -9.90 0.49
CA GLU A 75 -39.92 -10.72 1.64
C GLU A 75 -40.36 -10.02 2.95
N SER A 76 -41.20 -10.68 3.76
CA SER A 76 -41.49 -10.25 5.14
C SER A 76 -40.17 -10.10 5.93
N PRO A 77 -40.02 -9.07 6.80
CA PRO A 77 -38.82 -8.89 7.61
C PRO A 77 -38.40 -10.14 8.39
N GLU A 78 -39.39 -10.94 8.82
CA GLU A 78 -39.16 -12.21 9.53
C GLU A 78 -38.50 -13.26 8.62
N ALA A 79 -38.92 -13.35 7.35
CA ALA A 79 -38.31 -14.24 6.37
C ALA A 79 -36.86 -13.84 6.06
N VAL A 80 -36.60 -12.53 5.95
CA VAL A 80 -35.24 -12.00 5.77
C VAL A 80 -34.36 -12.38 6.95
N TRP A 81 -34.85 -12.19 8.18
CA TRP A 81 -34.10 -12.53 9.39
C TRP A 81 -33.86 -14.03 9.51
N LYS A 82 -34.85 -14.87 9.19
CA LYS A 82 -34.71 -16.33 9.20
C LYS A 82 -33.65 -16.80 8.19
N ARG A 83 -33.61 -16.21 6.99
CA ARG A 83 -32.55 -16.48 6.00
C ARG A 83 -31.19 -16.03 6.53
N MET A 84 -31.09 -14.80 7.02
CA MET A 84 -29.82 -14.26 7.52
C MET A 84 -29.28 -15.03 8.72
N SER A 85 -30.15 -15.45 9.65
CA SER A 85 -29.75 -16.23 10.82
C SER A 85 -29.30 -17.63 10.41
N ALA A 86 -29.99 -18.28 9.46
CA ALA A 86 -29.57 -19.56 8.91
C ALA A 86 -28.19 -19.46 8.23
N THR A 87 -27.98 -18.45 7.38
CA THR A 87 -26.68 -18.23 6.72
C THR A 87 -25.58 -17.93 7.74
N ALA A 88 -25.82 -17.04 8.71
CA ALA A 88 -24.86 -16.73 9.76
C ALA A 88 -24.53 -17.97 10.62
N HIS A 89 -25.51 -18.83 10.88
CA HIS A 89 -25.29 -20.05 11.63
C HIS A 89 -24.42 -21.05 10.85
N GLU A 90 -24.70 -21.25 9.56
CA GLU A 90 -23.89 -22.08 8.67
C GLU A 90 -22.44 -21.57 8.58
N GLU A 91 -22.26 -20.25 8.47
CA GLU A 91 -20.94 -19.62 8.46
C GLU A 91 -20.17 -19.83 9.78
N LEU A 92 -20.85 -19.71 10.92
CA LEU A 92 -20.27 -19.95 12.25
C LEU A 92 -19.92 -21.42 12.48
N GLN A 93 -20.67 -22.35 11.91
CA GLN A 93 -20.32 -23.78 11.96
C GLN A 93 -19.07 -24.08 11.14
N LYS A 94 -18.97 -23.52 9.93
CA LYS A 94 -17.77 -23.67 9.06
C LYS A 94 -16.54 -22.99 9.67
N ASN A 95 -16.73 -21.79 10.22
CA ASN A 95 -15.68 -20.96 10.79
C ASN A 95 -16.04 -20.63 12.24
N PRO A 96 -15.74 -21.52 13.20
CA PRO A 96 -16.03 -21.26 14.59
C PRO A 96 -15.34 -19.97 15.04
N PRO A 97 -15.99 -19.19 15.91
CA PRO A 97 -15.40 -17.96 16.43
C PRO A 97 -14.07 -18.28 17.12
N ASN A 98 -13.11 -17.39 16.94
CA ASN A 98 -11.76 -17.62 17.44
C ASN A 98 -11.77 -17.79 18.98
N HIS A 99 -11.23 -18.91 19.47
CA HIS A 99 -11.05 -19.13 20.91
C HIS A 99 -9.86 -18.34 21.47
N SER A 100 -9.81 -18.13 22.78
CA SER A 100 -8.80 -17.30 23.47
C SER A 100 -7.34 -17.76 23.27
N TYR A 101 -7.14 -19.05 22.98
CA TYR A 101 -5.83 -19.64 22.70
C TYR A 101 -5.38 -19.53 21.23
N ILE A 102 -6.24 -19.06 20.32
CA ILE A 102 -5.86 -18.87 18.92
C ILE A 102 -4.78 -17.79 18.84
N GLY A 103 -3.68 -18.12 18.17
CA GLY A 103 -2.51 -17.24 18.13
C GLY A 103 -1.78 -17.13 19.48
N ARG A 104 -1.92 -18.13 20.35
CA ARG A 104 -1.12 -18.34 21.57
C ARG A 104 -0.75 -19.81 21.79
N SER A 105 -1.14 -20.68 20.88
CA SER A 105 -0.78 -22.10 20.85
C SER A 105 0.07 -22.41 19.63
N VAL A 106 0.95 -23.40 19.76
CA VAL A 106 1.74 -23.98 18.67
C VAL A 106 1.75 -25.49 18.87
N ARG A 107 1.42 -26.24 17.83
CA ARG A 107 1.49 -27.71 17.85
C ARG A 107 2.97 -28.13 17.84
N VAL A 108 3.32 -29.06 18.72
CA VAL A 108 4.64 -29.71 18.70
C VAL A 108 4.64 -30.74 17.57
N VAL A 109 5.64 -30.66 16.71
CA VAL A 109 5.85 -31.58 15.58
C VAL A 109 7.12 -32.37 15.87
N ASP A 110 7.08 -33.69 15.62
CA ASP A 110 8.22 -34.60 15.79
C ASP A 110 8.87 -34.59 17.18
N GLY A 111 8.08 -34.31 18.24
CA GLY A 111 8.58 -34.22 19.61
C GLY A 111 9.54 -33.04 19.86
N ASN A 112 9.79 -32.18 18.89
CA ASN A 112 10.72 -31.07 19.03
C ASN A 112 10.08 -29.88 19.78
N VAL A 113 10.14 -29.94 21.10
CA VAL A 113 9.57 -28.91 21.99
C VAL A 113 10.33 -27.59 21.86
N GLN A 114 11.64 -27.62 21.63
CA GLN A 114 12.48 -26.42 21.58
C GLN A 114 12.12 -25.51 20.40
N ASP A 115 11.91 -26.10 19.22
CA ASP A 115 11.48 -25.34 18.05
C ASP A 115 10.04 -24.84 18.22
N ALA A 116 9.13 -25.67 18.73
CA ALA A 116 7.77 -25.26 19.04
C ALA A 116 7.73 -24.05 20.00
N PHE A 117 8.57 -24.05 21.04
CA PHE A 117 8.70 -22.95 21.98
C PHE A 117 9.27 -21.68 21.32
N SER A 118 10.27 -21.83 20.45
CA SER A 118 10.85 -20.72 19.69
C SER A 118 9.85 -20.08 18.71
N ARG A 119 9.01 -20.91 18.07
CA ARG A 119 7.90 -20.46 17.22
C ARG A 119 6.84 -19.74 18.06
N LEU A 120 6.47 -20.31 19.21
CA LEU A 120 5.51 -19.70 20.14
C LEU A 120 5.99 -18.32 20.62
N LYS A 121 7.27 -18.21 21.02
CA LYS A 121 7.88 -16.94 21.45
C LYS A 121 7.81 -15.88 20.34
N ARG A 122 8.14 -16.25 19.08
CA ARG A 122 8.01 -15.36 17.92
C ARG A 122 6.57 -14.92 17.71
N LEU A 123 5.62 -15.85 17.83
CA LEU A 123 4.21 -15.60 17.64
C LEU A 123 3.65 -14.63 18.69
N LEU A 124 3.95 -14.85 19.98
CA LEU A 124 3.56 -13.95 21.07
C LEU A 124 4.14 -12.55 20.92
N ASN A 125 5.37 -12.44 20.39
CA ASN A 125 6.00 -11.15 20.12
C ASN A 125 5.32 -10.41 18.95
N ARG A 126 4.98 -11.11 17.86
CA ARG A 126 4.24 -10.52 16.71
C ARG A 126 2.88 -9.99 17.15
N ASN A 127 2.17 -10.75 17.98
CA ASN A 127 0.87 -10.37 18.53
C ASN A 127 0.97 -9.35 19.69
N ALA A 128 2.19 -8.93 20.07
CA ALA A 128 2.47 -7.98 21.13
C ALA A 128 1.86 -8.34 22.51
N VAL A 129 1.58 -9.62 22.78
CA VAL A 129 0.85 -10.09 23.97
C VAL A 129 1.54 -9.67 25.27
N ARG A 130 2.88 -9.79 25.31
CA ARG A 130 3.67 -9.42 26.50
C ARG A 130 3.65 -7.91 26.75
N LEU A 131 3.67 -7.12 25.68
CA LEU A 131 3.66 -5.67 25.75
C LEU A 131 2.30 -5.17 26.24
N THR A 132 1.21 -5.74 25.73
CA THR A 132 -0.15 -5.39 26.16
C THR A 132 -0.36 -5.79 27.61
N TRP A 133 0.02 -7.02 27.98
CA TRP A 133 -0.12 -7.49 29.36
C TRP A 133 0.57 -6.55 30.36
N ARG A 134 1.83 -6.17 30.11
CA ARG A 134 2.54 -5.19 30.97
C ARG A 134 1.92 -3.78 30.96
N ALA A 135 1.35 -3.35 29.84
CA ALA A 135 0.70 -2.05 29.74
C ALA A 135 -0.66 -2.03 30.47
N ASP A 136 -1.32 -3.18 30.55
CA ASP A 136 -2.63 -3.36 31.16
C ASP A 136 -2.54 -3.66 32.67
N GLU A 137 -1.37 -4.07 33.19
CA GLU A 137 -1.09 -4.24 34.63
C GLU A 137 -1.48 -3.01 35.47
N ARG A 138 -1.38 -1.80 34.89
CA ARG A 138 -1.73 -0.54 35.55
C ARG A 138 -2.60 0.33 34.65
N HIS A 139 -3.57 1.01 35.25
CA HIS A 139 -4.41 1.95 34.52
C HIS A 139 -3.58 3.15 34.02
N GLU A 140 -3.45 3.28 32.70
CA GLU A 140 -2.92 4.46 32.04
C GLU A 140 -4.04 5.44 31.71
N ARG A 141 -3.89 6.70 32.12
CA ARG A 141 -4.88 7.74 31.82
C ARG A 141 -5.05 7.90 30.31
N LYS A 142 -6.28 8.15 29.85
CA LYS A 142 -6.61 8.27 28.42
C LYS A 142 -5.75 9.29 27.67
N GLY A 143 -5.45 10.43 28.29
CA GLY A 143 -4.60 11.48 27.71
C GLY A 143 -3.14 11.04 27.52
N GLU A 144 -2.57 10.39 28.53
CA GLU A 144 -1.22 9.83 28.49
C GLU A 144 -1.09 8.74 27.43
N LYS A 145 -2.07 7.82 27.37
CA LYS A 145 -2.15 6.77 26.33
C LYS A 145 -2.12 7.37 24.92
N ARG A 146 -2.88 8.44 24.68
CA ARG A 146 -2.88 9.15 23.38
C ARG A 146 -1.54 9.79 23.05
N ARG A 147 -0.90 10.47 24.02
CA ARG A 147 0.43 11.07 23.84
C ARG A 147 1.48 10.01 23.54
N ARG A 148 1.49 8.90 24.30
CA ARG A 148 2.38 7.75 24.09
C ARG A 148 2.20 7.16 22.70
N LEU A 149 0.97 6.85 22.29
CA LEU A 149 0.68 6.27 20.96
C LEU A 149 1.08 7.21 19.81
N ARG A 150 0.88 8.52 19.96
CA ARG A 150 1.34 9.53 18.98
C ARG A 150 2.87 9.51 18.87
N SER A 151 3.59 9.55 19.99
CA SER A 151 5.06 9.48 20.02
C SER A 151 5.59 8.18 19.40
N ILE A 152 4.98 7.04 19.74
CA ILE A 152 5.34 5.73 19.15
C ILE A 152 5.13 5.74 17.63
N ARG A 153 3.98 6.24 17.17
CA ARG A 153 3.68 6.35 15.73
C ARG A 153 4.73 7.19 15.01
N TRP A 154 5.07 8.35 15.56
CA TRP A 154 6.09 9.22 14.96
C TRP A 154 7.46 8.55 14.89
N ARG A 155 7.90 7.91 15.98
CA ARG A 155 9.18 7.16 15.99
C ARG A 155 9.23 6.05 14.95
N ARG A 156 8.11 5.34 14.73
CA ARG A 156 8.01 4.29 13.69
C ARG A 156 8.10 4.88 12.29
N ILE A 157 7.36 5.95 12.01
CA ILE A 157 7.39 6.63 10.71
C ILE A 157 8.79 7.19 10.43
N PHE A 158 9.38 7.86 11.41
CA PHE A 158 10.73 8.41 11.30
C PHE A 158 11.76 7.30 11.04
N ALA A 159 11.74 6.21 11.80
CA ALA A 159 12.64 5.09 11.58
C ALA A 159 12.45 4.45 10.19
N HIS A 160 11.21 4.36 9.71
CA HIS A 160 10.91 3.89 8.36
C HIS A 160 11.51 4.82 7.30
N HIS A 161 11.31 6.13 7.43
CA HIS A 161 11.91 7.12 6.52
C HIS A 161 13.43 7.09 6.55
N VAL A 162 14.06 7.02 7.73
CA VAL A 162 15.53 6.93 7.85
C VAL A 162 16.07 5.67 7.17
N ARG A 163 15.39 4.53 7.32
CA ARG A 163 15.78 3.29 6.63
C ARG A 163 15.61 3.39 5.12
N ALA A 164 14.48 3.94 4.66
CA ALA A 164 14.22 4.14 3.25
C ALA A 164 15.27 5.08 2.63
N LEU A 165 15.57 6.22 3.27
CA LEU A 165 16.59 7.16 2.82
C LEU A 165 17.98 6.53 2.76
N ARG A 166 18.35 5.69 3.74
CA ARG A 166 19.63 4.97 3.72
C ARG A 166 19.72 4.00 2.54
N ILE A 167 18.65 3.27 2.26
CA ILE A 167 18.59 2.32 1.12
C ILE A 167 18.70 3.09 -0.20
N LEU A 168 17.94 4.19 -0.36
CA LEU A 168 17.96 5.01 -1.57
C LEU A 168 19.33 5.65 -1.81
N LYS A 169 20.02 6.10 -0.75
CA LYS A 169 21.40 6.60 -0.88
C LYS A 169 22.36 5.50 -1.31
N ALA A 170 22.23 4.29 -0.75
CA ALA A 170 23.07 3.16 -1.13
C ALA A 170 22.85 2.73 -2.59
N SER A 171 21.59 2.67 -3.05
CA SER A 171 21.28 2.35 -4.45
C SER A 171 21.81 3.42 -5.41
N ASN A 172 21.68 4.70 -5.06
CA ASN A 172 22.18 5.79 -5.91
C ASN A 172 23.71 5.78 -6.03
N LEU A 173 24.43 5.39 -4.97
CA LEU A 173 25.88 5.24 -5.01
C LEU A 173 26.32 4.08 -5.92
N LEU A 174 25.57 2.97 -5.92
CA LEU A 174 25.82 1.84 -6.82
C LEU A 174 25.53 2.16 -8.29
N ILE A 175 24.48 2.94 -8.56
CA ILE A 175 24.18 3.41 -9.92
C ILE A 175 25.24 4.43 -10.40
N ALA A 176 25.70 5.30 -9.51
CA ALA A 176 26.75 6.26 -9.83
C ALA A 176 28.11 5.60 -10.10
N SER A 177 28.42 4.49 -9.41
CA SER A 177 29.63 3.72 -9.70
C SER A 177 29.52 2.96 -11.02
N SER A 178 28.39 2.31 -11.32
CA SER A 178 28.20 1.58 -12.58
C SER A 178 28.28 2.50 -13.81
N ASN A 179 27.69 3.70 -13.75
CA ASN A 179 27.80 4.69 -14.82
C ASN A 179 29.23 5.20 -15.01
N ARG A 180 30.03 5.26 -13.94
CA ARG A 180 31.44 5.65 -14.03
C ARG A 180 32.27 4.55 -14.71
N PHE A 181 32.02 3.28 -14.38
CA PHE A 181 32.64 2.15 -15.08
C PHE A 181 32.23 2.05 -16.54
N ALA A 182 30.95 2.25 -16.88
CA ALA A 182 30.48 2.26 -18.27
C ALA A 182 31.14 3.37 -19.11
N LYS A 183 31.40 4.54 -18.49
CA LYS A 183 32.09 5.65 -19.15
C LYS A 183 33.58 5.36 -19.40
N VAL A 184 34.24 4.62 -18.49
CA VAL A 184 35.64 4.18 -18.65
C VAL A 184 35.76 3.06 -19.69
N CYS A 185 34.88 2.06 -19.68
CA CYS A 185 34.88 1.01 -20.70
C CYS A 185 34.61 1.55 -22.11
N SER A 186 33.66 2.48 -22.26
CA SER A 186 33.39 3.11 -23.56
C SER A 186 34.52 4.02 -24.06
N SER A 187 35.35 4.58 -23.16
CA SER A 187 36.60 5.23 -23.58
C SER A 187 37.66 4.23 -24.02
N LEU A 188 37.86 3.12 -23.30
CA LEU A 188 38.85 2.10 -23.66
C LEU A 188 38.56 1.43 -25.02
N GLN A 189 37.28 1.15 -25.29
CA GLN A 189 36.86 0.57 -26.58
C GLN A 189 37.09 1.50 -27.78
N LYS A 190 37.17 2.82 -27.56
CA LYS A 190 37.54 3.79 -28.61
C LYS A 190 39.04 3.79 -28.90
N TYR A 191 39.88 3.46 -27.90
CA TYR A 191 41.33 3.37 -28.10
C TYR A 191 41.72 2.06 -28.81
N GLU A 192 41.10 0.92 -28.49
CA GLU A 192 41.34 -0.35 -29.21
C GLU A 192 40.97 -0.29 -30.70
N LEU A 193 39.88 0.38 -31.07
CA LEU A 193 39.51 0.56 -32.48
C LEU A 193 40.46 1.50 -33.23
N ALA A 194 41.08 2.45 -32.54
CA ALA A 194 42.09 3.34 -33.12
C ALA A 194 43.43 2.63 -33.35
N GLU A 195 43.82 1.72 -32.46
CA GLU A 195 45.03 0.89 -32.60
C GLU A 195 44.90 -0.12 -33.76
N HIS A 196 43.72 -0.73 -33.96
CA HIS A 196 43.50 -1.61 -35.11
C HIS A 196 43.47 -0.86 -36.45
N SER A 197 42.97 0.38 -36.46
CA SER A 197 42.95 1.22 -37.69
C SER A 197 44.35 1.71 -38.07
N SER A 198 45.21 2.02 -37.09
CA SER A 198 46.60 2.43 -37.32
C SER A 198 47.52 1.25 -37.69
N ALA A 199 47.30 0.05 -37.13
CA ALA A 199 48.00 -1.15 -37.55
C ALA A 199 47.68 -1.56 -39.00
N LEU A 200 46.43 -1.38 -39.44
CA LEU A 200 46.06 -1.58 -40.85
C LEU A 200 46.65 -0.51 -41.78
N PHE A 201 46.84 0.73 -41.29
CA PHE A 201 47.44 1.81 -42.06
C PHE A 201 48.96 1.61 -42.30
N VAL A 202 49.68 0.96 -41.37
CA VAL A 202 51.10 0.63 -41.53
C VAL A 202 51.31 -0.58 -42.45
N MET A 203 50.37 -1.53 -42.51
CA MET A 203 50.46 -2.72 -43.36
C MET A 203 50.07 -2.49 -44.83
N LEU A 204 49.51 -1.32 -45.18
CA LEU A 204 49.15 -0.93 -46.55
C LEU A 204 50.23 -0.08 -47.26
N TYR A 205 51.38 0.14 -46.61
CA TYR A 205 52.47 1.01 -47.10
C TYR A 205 53.85 0.31 -47.17
N VAL A 206 53.87 -1.03 -47.31
CA VAL A 206 55.07 -1.82 -47.63
C VAL A 206 54.82 -2.59 -48.91
#